data_AF-A0A5J4SUA9-F1
#
_entry.id   AF-A0A5J4SUA9-F1
#
_cell.length_a   1.000
_cell.length_b   1.000
_cell.length_c   1.000
_cell.angle_alpha   90.00
_cell.angle_beta   90.00
_cell.angle_gamma   90.00
#
_symmetry.space_group_name_H-M   'P 1'
#
loop_
_entity.id
_entity.type
_entity.pdbx_description
1 polymer ?
#
loop_
_entity_poly.entity_id
_entity_poly.type
_entity_poly.pdbx_seq_one_letter_code
_entity_poly.pdbx_strand_id
1 'polypeptide(L)' 'MKSFIRQLGMAFGCIMIFASCCGKSSTSHNNFKLWYNAPAEKWVEALPVGNGRLGAMVFGNPTQEKIQLN' A
#
# COMPACT_ATOMS: atom_id res chain seq x y z
N MET A 1 1.01 12.52 53.55
CA MET A 1 -0.01 12.94 52.56
C MET A 1 0.56 13.55 51.28
N LYS A 2 1.73 14.24 51.28
CA LYS A 2 2.35 14.83 50.07
C LYS A 2 3.02 13.84 49.10
N SER A 3 3.36 12.62 49.57
CA SER A 3 3.96 11.55 48.74
C SER A 3 2.95 10.85 47.84
N PHE A 4 1.73 10.62 48.33
CA PHE A 4 0.66 9.90 47.63
C PHE A 4 0.12 10.69 46.43
N ILE A 5 0.04 12.02 46.55
CA ILE A 5 -0.40 12.93 45.48
C ILE A 5 0.64 12.99 44.34
N ARG A 6 1.94 12.80 44.64
CA ARG A 6 3.00 12.75 43.62
C ARG A 6 3.01 11.42 42.85
N GLN A 7 2.72 10.30 43.50
CA GLN A 7 2.63 8.98 42.86
C GLN A 7 1.42 8.84 41.93
N LEU A 8 0.28 9.45 42.28
CA LEU A 8 -0.89 9.51 41.39
C LEU A 8 -0.60 10.34 40.12
N GLY A 9 0.10 11.47 40.24
CA GLY A 9 0.48 12.30 39.09
C GLY A 9 1.48 11.62 38.14
N MET A 10 2.43 10.82 38.65
CA MET A 10 3.38 10.06 37.81
C MET A 10 2.70 8.93 37.03
N ALA A 11 1.70 8.26 37.61
CA ALA A 11 0.97 7.18 36.94
C ALA A 11 0.11 7.68 35.76
N PHE A 12 -0.49 8.85 35.88
CA PHE A 12 -1.23 9.50 34.78
C PHE A 12 -0.31 9.97 33.64
N GLY A 13 0.91 10.42 33.96
CA GLY A 13 1.90 10.81 32.97
C GLY A 13 2.42 9.63 32.13
N CYS A 14 2.61 8.46 32.75
CA CYS A 14 3.08 7.25 32.06
C CYS A 14 2.03 6.62 31.13
N ILE A 15 0.74 6.77 31.41
CA ILE A 15 -0.36 6.27 30.56
C ILE A 15 -0.45 7.02 29.23
N MET A 16 -0.14 8.32 29.21
CA MET A 16 -0.18 9.14 27.99
C MET A 16 1.04 8.91 27.08
N ILE A 17 2.15 8.42 27.62
CA ILE A 17 3.38 8.10 26.84
C ILE A 17 3.23 6.76 26.10
N PHE A 18 2.51 5.79 26.67
CA PHE A 18 2.29 4.48 26.03
C PHE A 18 1.34 4.53 24.82
N ALA A 19 0.37 5.46 24.80
CA ALA A 19 -0.57 5.61 23.68
C ALA A 19 0.09 6.24 22.43
N SER A 20 1.22 6.92 22.58
CA SER A 20 1.83 7.73 21.53
C SER A 20 2.82 6.97 20.63
N CYS A 21 3.09 5.68 20.91
CA CYS A 21 3.97 4.85 20.07
C CYS A 21 3.23 4.02 19.00
N CYS A 22 1.90 4.11 18.88
CA CYS A 22 1.20 3.56 17.71
C CYS A 22 1.33 4.54 16.54
N GLY A 23 2.54 4.63 15.98
CA GLY A 23 2.79 5.41 14.77
C GLY A 23 1.97 4.84 13.63
N LYS A 24 0.96 5.57 13.18
CA LYS A 24 0.32 5.28 11.89
C LYS A 24 1.36 5.55 10.82
N SER A 25 1.90 4.51 10.18
CA SER A 25 2.71 4.70 8.99
C SER A 25 1.82 5.33 7.93
N SER A 26 2.10 6.56 7.54
CA SER A 26 1.52 7.14 6.35
C SER A 26 2.11 6.37 5.17
N THR A 27 1.41 5.34 4.70
CA THR A 27 1.70 4.76 3.39
C THR A 27 1.55 5.90 2.38
N SER A 28 2.65 6.37 1.80
CA SER A 28 2.63 7.31 0.69
C SER A 28 1.68 6.76 -0.37
N HIS A 29 0.53 7.39 -0.56
CA HIS A 29 -0.45 7.02 -1.58
C HIS A 29 0.16 7.36 -2.94
N ASN A 30 1.01 6.48 -3.44
CA ASN A 30 1.55 6.54 -4.79
C ASN A 30 0.40 6.18 -5.75
N ASN A 31 -0.34 7.20 -6.17
CA ASN A 31 -1.51 7.10 -7.05
C ASN A 31 -1.16 6.86 -8.53
N PHE A 32 0.11 6.61 -8.86
CA PHE A 32 0.55 6.29 -10.21
C PHE A 32 0.41 4.79 -10.48
N LYS A 33 -0.84 4.31 -10.52
CA LYS A 33 -1.16 2.93 -10.85
C LYS A 33 -2.31 2.91 -11.85
N LEU A 34 -2.15 2.12 -12.89
CA LEU A 34 -3.27 1.70 -13.73
C LEU A 34 -3.80 0.39 -13.14
N TRP A 35 -5.10 0.35 -12.84
CA TRP A 35 -5.76 -0.82 -12.27
C TRP A 35 -7.12 -1.01 -12.94
N TYR A 36 -7.45 -2.27 -13.23
CA TYR A 36 -8.69 -2.65 -13.90
C TYR A 36 -9.30 -3.84 -13.17
N ASN A 37 -10.63 -3.91 -13.19
CA ASN A 37 -11.41 -4.96 -12.51
C ASN A 37 -11.85 -6.10 -13.45
N ALA A 38 -11.34 -6.10 -14.69
CA ALA A 38 -11.60 -7.12 -15.71
C ALA A 38 -10.35 -7.32 -16.57
N PRO A 39 -10.15 -8.53 -17.14
CA PRO A 39 -9.11 -8.78 -18.12
C PRO A 39 -9.38 -8.03 -19.43
N ALA A 40 -8.32 -7.75 -20.18
CA ALA A 40 -8.42 -7.16 -21.51
C ALA A 40 -8.98 -8.18 -22.52
N GLU A 41 -9.87 -7.74 -23.40
CA GLU A 41 -10.35 -8.54 -24.54
C GLU A 41 -9.62 -8.12 -25.82
N LYS A 42 -9.31 -6.83 -25.95
CA LYS A 42 -8.65 -6.23 -27.12
C LYS A 42 -7.24 -5.77 -26.78
N TRP A 43 -6.38 -5.69 -27.79
CA TRP A 43 -4.99 -5.25 -27.64
C TRP A 43 -4.86 -3.86 -27.00
N VAL A 44 -5.75 -2.93 -27.33
CA VAL A 44 -5.75 -1.55 -26.80
C VAL A 44 -6.10 -1.45 -25.32
N GLU A 45 -6.64 -2.52 -24.72
CA GLU A 45 -6.98 -2.60 -23.29
C GLU A 45 -5.87 -3.27 -22.48
N ALA A 46 -4.97 -4.01 -23.13
CA ALA A 46 -3.88 -4.73 -22.49
C ALA A 46 -2.80 -3.77 -21.97
N LEU A 47 -2.13 -4.16 -20.88
CA LEU A 47 -1.16 -3.28 -20.22
C LEU A 47 0.23 -3.42 -20.86
N PRO A 48 0.83 -2.30 -21.34
CA PRO A 48 2.17 -2.33 -21.91
C PRO A 48 3.23 -2.41 -20.82
N VAL A 49 4.21 -3.29 -21.01
CA VAL A 49 5.45 -3.36 -20.23
C VAL A 49 6.65 -3.47 -21.18
N GLY A 50 7.80 -2.97 -20.78
CA GLY A 50 9.00 -3.05 -21.62
C GLY A 50 10.24 -2.48 -20.97
N ASN A 51 11.40 -2.79 -21.55
CA ASN A 51 12.72 -2.33 -21.09
C ASN A 51 13.48 -1.52 -22.14
N GLY A 52 12.78 -1.01 -23.17
CA GLY A 52 13.35 -0.27 -24.29
C GLY A 52 13.90 -1.13 -25.42
N ARG A 53 14.14 -2.44 -25.21
CA ARG A 53 14.51 -3.39 -26.27
C ARG A 53 13.39 -4.38 -26.58
N LEU A 54 12.73 -4.88 -25.53
CA LEU A 54 11.61 -5.81 -25.63
C LEU A 54 10.35 -5.13 -25.11
N GLY A 55 9.24 -5.43 -25.76
CA GLY A 55 7.91 -5.02 -25.35
C GLY A 55 7.00 -6.21 -25.09
N ALA A 56 6.03 -6.03 -24.19
CA ALA A 56 4.96 -6.98 -24.02
C ALA A 56 3.64 -6.28 -23.68
N MET A 57 2.54 -6.89 -24.11
CA MET A 57 1.18 -6.49 -23.76
C MET A 57 0.55 -7.59 -22.92
N VAL A 58 0.12 -7.27 -21.70
CA VAL A 58 -0.43 -8.21 -20.71
C VAL A 58 -1.95 -8.11 -20.68
N PHE A 59 -2.64 -9.24 -20.89
CA PHE A 59 -4.11 -9.26 -20.98
C PHE A 59 -4.79 -9.54 -19.62
N GLY A 60 -4.15 -10.27 -18.72
CA GLY A 60 -4.60 -10.42 -17.33
C GLY A 60 -5.75 -11.43 -17.12
N ASN A 61 -5.94 -12.38 -18.05
CA ASN A 61 -6.98 -13.40 -17.91
C ASN A 61 -6.51 -14.50 -16.93
N PRO A 62 -7.22 -14.73 -15.81
CA PRO A 62 -6.77 -15.64 -14.76
C PRO A 62 -6.84 -17.12 -15.15
N THR A 63 -7.66 -17.50 -16.13
CA THR A 63 -7.80 -18.88 -16.60
C THR A 63 -6.79 -19.18 -17.71
N GLN A 64 -6.61 -18.26 -18.65
CA GLN A 64 -5.68 -18.42 -19.76
C GLN A 64 -5.06 -17.07 -20.11
N GLU A 65 -3.85 -16.84 -19.62
CA GLU A 65 -3.12 -15.60 -19.88
C GLU A 65 -2.62 -15.52 -21.33
N LYS A 66 -2.56 -14.30 -21.86
CA LYS A 66 -1.95 -14.00 -23.15
C LYS A 66 -1.00 -12.82 -22.98
N ILE A 67 0.29 -13.08 -23.18
CA ILE A 67 1.32 -12.05 -23.25
C ILE A 67 1.78 -11.95 -24.71
N GLN A 68 1.47 -10.84 -25.37
CA GLN A 68 1.94 -10.59 -26.73
C GLN A 68 3.29 -9.88 -26.67
N LEU A 69 4.30 -10.41 -27.37
CA LEU A 69 5.68 -9.88 -27.36
C LEU A 69 5.98 -9.04 -28.62
N ASN A 70 6.95 -8.13 -28.49
CA ASN A 70 7.54 -7.35 -29.58
C ASN A 70 9.05 -7.19 -29.39
#